data_AF-A0A9X9QCF1-F1
#
_entry.id   AF-A0A9X9QCF1-F1
#
_cell.length_a   1.000
_cell.length_b   1.000
_cell.length_c   1.000
_cell.angle_alpha   90.00
_cell.angle_beta   90.00
_cell.angle_gamma   90.00
#
_symmetry.space_group_name_H-M   'P 1'
#
loop_
_entity.id
_entity.type
_entity.pdbx_description
1 polymer ?
#
loop_
_entity_poly.entity_id
_entity_poly.type
_entity_poly.pdbx_seq_one_letter_code
_entity_poly.pdbx_strand_id
1 'polypeptide(L)'
;MKIFGLISFAAILNHLTPVLAASSYVCGQSFIHGYYIQYAFDEAHELKLRNNEQNYGTNELFAVGNYKDQYEQDNEIINVTVKVGGTINKEILWVKALVKGEEIKCKPATKEPKQSSAASWST
;
A
#
# COMPACT_ATOMS: atom_id res chain seq x y z
N MET A 1 22.25 -51.95 -11.65
CA MET A 1 21.86 -51.19 -10.43
C MET A 1 21.70 -49.73 -10.82
N LYS A 2 20.51 -49.16 -10.58
CA LYS A 2 20.17 -47.75 -10.89
C LYS A 2 20.45 -46.92 -9.63
N ILE A 3 21.41 -46.01 -9.70
CA ILE A 3 21.62 -45.01 -8.66
C ILE A 3 20.78 -43.80 -9.09
N PHE A 4 19.71 -43.57 -8.35
CA PHE A 4 18.90 -42.37 -8.47
C PHE A 4 19.78 -41.18 -8.07
N GLY A 5 20.19 -40.38 -9.06
CA GLY A 5 20.85 -39.10 -8.84
C GLY A 5 19.89 -38.18 -8.09
N LEU A 6 20.26 -37.81 -6.87
CA LEU A 6 19.56 -36.83 -6.06
C LEU A 6 19.45 -35.53 -6.85
N ILE A 7 18.23 -35.17 -7.23
CA ILE A 7 17.93 -33.91 -7.90
C ILE A 7 18.29 -32.79 -6.94
N SER A 8 19.23 -31.94 -7.38
CA SER A 8 19.62 -30.71 -6.71
C SER A 8 18.44 -29.74 -6.65
N PHE A 9 17.68 -29.77 -5.56
CA PHE A 9 16.57 -28.84 -5.28
C PHE A 9 17.05 -27.54 -4.61
N ALA A 10 18.23 -27.02 -4.97
CA ALA A 10 18.75 -25.77 -4.44
C ALA A 10 18.40 -24.53 -5.30
N ALA A 11 17.57 -24.67 -6.34
CA ALA A 11 17.35 -23.61 -7.33
C ALA A 11 15.93 -23.00 -7.34
N ILE A 12 15.12 -23.16 -6.29
CA ILE A 12 13.73 -22.61 -6.28
C ILE A 12 13.54 -21.44 -5.28
N LEU A 13 14.54 -21.07 -4.48
CA LEU A 13 14.36 -20.01 -3.47
C LEU A 13 14.76 -18.59 -3.88
N ASN A 14 15.19 -18.34 -5.14
CA ASN A 14 15.66 -17.02 -5.57
C ASN A 14 14.65 -16.21 -6.41
N HIS A 15 13.42 -16.70 -6.60
CA HIS A 15 12.39 -16.01 -7.39
C HIS A 15 11.22 -15.45 -6.58
N LEU A 16 11.20 -15.72 -5.28
CA LEU A 16 10.28 -15.07 -4.35
C LEU A 16 11.05 -13.96 -3.65
N THR A 17 11.41 -12.90 -4.39
CA THR A 17 11.55 -11.61 -3.70
C THR A 17 10.21 -11.40 -2.99
N PRO A 18 10.18 -11.21 -1.67
CA PRO A 18 8.94 -10.87 -1.02
C PRO A 18 8.46 -9.59 -1.71
N VAL A 19 7.33 -9.67 -2.43
CA VAL A 19 6.51 -8.49 -2.68
C VAL A 19 6.30 -7.94 -1.28
N LEU A 20 7.01 -6.87 -0.95
CA LEU A 20 6.85 -6.17 0.32
C LEU A 20 5.42 -5.62 0.28
N ALA A 21 4.48 -6.43 0.75
CA ALA A 21 3.09 -6.02 0.82
C ALA A 21 3.07 -4.79 1.75
N ALA A 22 2.64 -3.65 1.21
CA ALA A 22 2.50 -2.47 2.04
C ALA A 22 1.65 -2.79 3.27
N SER A 23 2.00 -2.20 4.41
CA SER A 23 1.17 -2.29 5.60
C SER A 23 -0.21 -1.71 5.31
N SER A 24 -1.24 -2.19 6.02
CA SER A 24 -2.51 -1.48 6.08
C SER A 24 -2.37 -0.24 6.97
N TYR A 25 -3.22 0.76 6.80
CA TYR A 25 -3.14 2.02 7.53
C TYR A 25 -4.49 2.46 8.08
N VAL A 26 -4.46 3.12 9.24
CA VAL A 26 -5.60 3.87 9.77
C VAL A 26 -5.39 5.35 9.46
N CYS A 27 -6.37 5.95 8.78
CA CYS A 27 -6.39 7.34 8.33
C CYS A 27 -7.65 8.02 8.90
N GLY A 28 -7.55 8.58 10.11
CA GLY A 28 -8.73 9.08 10.82
C GLY A 28 -9.67 7.93 11.21
N GLN A 29 -10.88 7.92 10.66
CA GLN A 29 -11.85 6.82 10.86
C GLN A 29 -11.76 5.72 9.79
N SER A 30 -11.05 5.96 8.68
CA SER A 30 -10.91 4.97 7.60
C SER A 30 -9.80 3.98 7.87
N PHE A 31 -10.08 2.70 7.62
CA PHE A 31 -9.06 1.65 7.52
C PHE A 31 -8.78 1.35 6.05
N ILE A 32 -7.52 1.49 5.65
CA ILE A 32 -7.09 1.31 4.26
C ILE A 32 -6.21 0.08 4.18
N HIS A 33 -6.66 -0.92 3.43
CA HIS A 33 -5.89 -2.15 3.22
C HIS A 33 -4.59 -1.87 2.48
N GLY A 34 -3.54 -2.60 2.87
CA GLY A 34 -2.20 -2.45 2.29
C GLY A 34 -2.14 -2.62 0.77
N TYR A 35 -2.99 -3.45 0.18
CA TYR A 35 -3.00 -3.62 -1.28
C TYR A 35 -3.43 -2.34 -2.02
N TYR A 36 -4.33 -1.53 -1.47
CA TYR A 36 -4.70 -0.25 -2.06
C TYR A 36 -3.56 0.77 -1.97
N ILE A 37 -2.83 0.76 -0.84
CA ILE A 37 -1.64 1.59 -0.63
C ILE A 37 -0.55 1.22 -1.64
N GLN A 38 -0.28 -0.07 -1.78
CA GLN A 38 0.72 -0.61 -2.69
C GLN A 38 0.35 -0.28 -4.14
N TYR A 39 -0.89 -0.56 -4.54
CA TYR A 39 -1.37 -0.31 -5.89
C TYR A 39 -1.27 1.17 -6.28
N ALA A 40 -1.75 2.07 -5.43
CA ALA A 40 -1.70 3.51 -5.70
C ALA A 40 -0.26 4.03 -5.82
N PHE A 41 0.65 3.49 -5.02
CA PHE A 41 2.07 3.85 -5.10
C PHE A 41 2.74 3.25 -6.35
N ASP A 42 2.47 1.99 -6.67
CA ASP A 42 3.03 1.31 -7.84
C ASP A 42 2.66 2.03 -9.14
N GLU A 43 1.41 2.46 -9.30
CA GLU A 43 0.99 3.24 -10.47
C GLU A 43 1.79 4.55 -10.61
N ALA A 44 1.89 5.32 -9.51
CA ALA A 44 2.64 6.59 -9.53
C ALA A 44 4.14 6.37 -9.72
N HIS A 45 4.69 5.30 -9.15
CA HIS A 45 6.08 4.91 -9.29
C HIS A 45 6.41 4.57 -10.74
N GLU A 46 5.63 3.68 -11.37
CA GLU A 46 5.84 3.28 -12.76
C GLU A 46 5.71 4.45 -13.73
N LEU A 47 4.70 5.32 -13.52
CA LEU A 47 4.53 6.52 -14.32
C LEU A 47 5.72 7.47 -14.19
N LYS A 48 6.27 7.64 -12.97
CA LYS A 48 7.44 8.50 -12.79
C LYS A 48 8.71 7.87 -13.35
N LEU A 49 8.90 6.56 -13.21
CA LEU A 49 10.07 5.84 -13.70
C LEU A 49 10.19 5.89 -15.22
N ARG A 50 9.07 5.80 -15.95
CA ARG A 50 9.05 5.91 -17.42
C ARG A 50 9.47 7.29 -17.94
N ASN A 51 9.31 8.32 -17.12
CA ASN A 51 9.44 9.72 -17.55
C ASN A 51 10.70 10.40 -17.00
N ASN A 52 11.61 9.67 -16.35
CA ASN A 52 12.68 10.29 -15.57
C ASN A 52 14.03 9.58 -15.71
N GLU A 53 15.06 10.34 -16.08
CA GLU A 53 16.45 9.89 -16.21
C GLU A 53 17.33 10.33 -15.01
N GLN A 54 16.75 10.96 -13.98
CA GLN A 54 17.49 11.43 -12.82
C GLN A 54 17.89 10.30 -11.87
N ASN A 55 19.09 10.42 -11.30
CA ASN A 55 19.56 9.55 -10.22
C ASN A 55 18.92 10.01 -8.90
N TYR A 56 18.15 9.14 -8.27
CA TYR A 56 17.53 9.37 -6.96
C TYR A 56 18.32 8.68 -5.85
N GLY A 57 18.40 9.32 -4.69
CA GLY A 57 18.89 8.66 -3.48
C GLY A 57 17.95 7.52 -3.06
N THR A 58 18.48 6.47 -2.40
CA THR A 58 17.69 5.30 -1.99
C THR A 58 16.56 5.64 -1.00
N ASN A 59 16.74 6.71 -0.21
CA ASN A 59 15.76 7.19 0.79
C ASN A 59 15.05 8.48 0.37
N GLU A 60 15.27 8.93 -0.86
CA GLU A 60 14.66 10.16 -1.37
C GLU A 60 13.20 9.91 -1.78
N LEU A 61 12.34 10.91 -1.58
CA LEU A 61 10.97 10.84 -2.06
C LEU A 61 10.97 10.79 -3.59
N PHE A 62 10.62 9.63 -4.12
CA PHE A 62 10.55 9.41 -5.56
C PHE A 62 9.14 9.72 -6.07
N ALA A 63 8.12 8.98 -5.67
CA ALA A 63 6.77 9.12 -6.20
C ALA A 63 5.73 9.36 -5.09
N VAL A 64 4.60 9.96 -5.47
CA VAL A 64 3.43 10.11 -4.61
C VAL A 64 2.20 9.53 -5.31
N GLY A 65 1.74 8.39 -4.81
CA GLY A 65 0.51 7.74 -5.24
C GLY A 65 -0.72 8.32 -4.55
N ASN A 66 -1.89 8.21 -5.19
CA ASN A 66 -3.16 8.64 -4.63
C ASN A 66 -4.20 7.52 -4.71
N TYR A 67 -4.88 7.25 -3.60
CA TYR A 67 -6.03 6.37 -3.52
C TYR A 67 -7.23 7.15 -2.99
N LYS A 68 -8.40 6.98 -3.59
CA LYS A 68 -9.63 7.65 -3.17
C LYS A 68 -10.53 6.66 -2.46
N ASP A 69 -11.02 7.06 -1.31
CA ASP A 69 -11.97 6.32 -0.49
C ASP A 69 -13.09 7.27 -0.05
N GLN A 70 -14.20 6.72 0.43
CA GLN A 70 -15.30 7.50 0.99
C GLN A 70 -15.97 6.72 2.12
N TYR A 71 -16.41 7.43 3.15
CA TYR A 71 -17.19 6.84 4.23
C TYR A 71 -18.33 7.76 4.62
N GLU A 72 -19.40 7.20 5.16
CA GLU A 72 -20.52 7.97 5.69
C GLU A 72 -20.31 8.24 7.18
N GLN A 73 -20.48 9.50 7.58
CA GLN A 73 -20.44 9.93 8.96
C GLN A 73 -21.53 10.99 9.18
N ASP A 74 -22.39 10.79 10.17
CA ASP A 74 -23.47 11.73 10.51
C ASP A 74 -24.37 12.09 9.30
N ASN A 75 -24.70 11.09 8.47
CA ASN A 75 -25.45 11.23 7.19
C ASN A 75 -24.75 12.12 6.13
N GLU A 76 -23.45 12.37 6.28
CA GLU A 76 -22.61 13.08 5.31
C GLU A 76 -21.63 12.09 4.65
N ILE A 77 -21.50 12.14 3.32
CA ILE A 77 -20.47 11.38 2.60
C ILE A 77 -19.15 12.15 2.70
N ILE A 78 -18.18 11.57 3.38
CA ILE A 78 -16.85 12.13 3.56
C ILE A 78 -15.90 11.53 2.53
N ASN A 79 -15.35 12.39 1.67
CA ASN A 79 -14.32 11.99 0.71
C ASN A 79 -12.95 11.97 1.38
N VAL A 80 -12.21 10.89 1.17
CA VAL A 80 -10.86 10.68 1.67
C VAL A 80 -9.91 10.48 0.48
N THR A 81 -8.87 11.30 0.38
CA THR A 81 -7.78 11.05 -0.57
C THR A 81 -6.53 10.65 0.17
N VAL A 82 -6.16 9.37 0.11
CA VAL A 82 -4.95 8.82 0.69
C VAL A 82 -3.78 9.09 -0.25
N LYS A 83 -2.74 9.75 0.25
CA LYS A 83 -1.48 10.02 -0.45
C LYS A 83 -0.40 9.11 0.11
N VAL A 84 0.33 8.44 -0.78
CA VAL A 84 1.36 7.47 -0.43
C VAL A 84 2.69 7.93 -1.03
N GLY A 85 3.62 8.35 -0.18
CA GLY A 85 4.96 8.74 -0.61
C GLY A 85 5.95 7.61 -0.42
N GLY A 86 6.78 7.35 -1.43
CA GLY A 86 7.77 6.29 -1.37
C GLY A 86 9.01 6.54 -2.23
N THR A 87 10.00 5.68 -2.05
CA THR A 87 11.32 5.77 -2.68
C THR A 87 11.38 5.11 -4.04
N ILE A 88 12.49 5.28 -4.76
CA ILE A 88 12.73 4.59 -6.04
C ILE A 88 12.78 3.07 -5.88
N ASN A 89 13.14 2.56 -4.70
CA ASN A 89 13.15 1.12 -4.38
C ASN A 89 11.79 0.60 -3.89
N LYS A 90 10.74 1.42 -4.03
CA LYS A 90 9.39 1.13 -3.57
C LYS A 90 9.22 0.99 -2.06
N GLU A 91 10.10 1.62 -1.27
CA GLU A 91 9.90 1.71 0.17
C GLU A 91 8.93 2.84 0.49
N ILE A 92 7.88 2.55 1.27
CA ILE A 92 6.90 3.55 1.69
C ILE A 92 7.49 4.40 2.81
N LEU A 93 7.63 5.71 2.56
CA LEU A 93 8.15 6.68 3.52
C LEU A 93 7.06 7.23 4.44
N TRP A 94 5.88 7.49 3.88
CA TRP A 94 4.74 8.03 4.62
C TRP A 94 3.42 7.75 3.90
N VAL A 95 2.36 7.68 4.70
CA VAL A 95 0.97 7.66 4.24
C VAL A 95 0.22 8.76 4.95
N LYS A 96 -0.50 9.57 4.18
CA LYS A 96 -1.32 10.68 4.67
C LYS A 96 -2.70 10.61 4.03
N ALA A 97 -3.69 11.23 4.65
CA ALA A 97 -5.02 11.35 4.07
C ALA A 97 -5.45 12.82 4.05
N LEU A 98 -6.09 13.24 2.97
CA LEU A 98 -6.79 14.51 2.86
C LEU A 98 -8.28 14.24 3.16
N VAL A 99 -8.76 14.77 4.27
CA VAL A 99 -10.15 14.61 4.76
C VAL A 99 -10.72 16.01 4.99
N LYS A 100 -11.83 16.35 4.32
CA LYS A 100 -12.44 17.71 4.40
C LYS A 100 -11.44 18.86 4.17
N GLY A 101 -10.42 18.64 3.33
CA GLY A 101 -9.37 19.63 3.04
C GLY A 101 -8.20 19.66 4.03
N GLU A 102 -8.26 18.88 5.11
CA GLU A 102 -7.18 18.76 6.09
C GLU A 102 -6.32 17.52 5.84
N GLU A 103 -4.99 17.70 5.90
CA GLU A 103 -4.04 16.59 5.74
C GLU A 103 -3.72 15.98 7.10
N ILE A 104 -4.07 14.71 7.28
CA ILE A 104 -3.80 13.93 8.49
C ILE A 104 -2.76 12.85 8.23
N LYS A 105 -1.89 12.59 9.21
CA LYS A 105 -0.91 11.49 9.13
C LYS A 105 -1.60 10.16 9.43
N CYS A 106 -1.47 9.19 8.54
CA CYS A 106 -1.97 7.84 8.78
C CYS A 106 -0.96 7.02 9.61
N LYS A 107 -1.48 6.06 10.37
CA LYS A 107 -0.67 5.16 11.20
C LYS A 107 -0.73 3.74 10.63
N PRO A 108 0.39 3.00 10.58
CA PRO A 108 0.36 1.59 10.22
C PRO A 108 -0.58 0.82 11.15
N ALA A 109 -1.38 -0.06 10.58
CA ALA A 109 -2.28 -0.92 11.31
C ALA A 109 -1.64 -2.29 11.50
N THR A 110 -1.53 -2.74 12.75
CA THR A 110 -1.00 -4.06 13.10
C THR A 110 -2.04 -5.18 12.95
N LYS A 111 -3.33 -4.84 12.90
CA LYS A 111 -4.46 -5.75 12.70
C LYS A 111 -5.56 -5.01 11.95
N GLU A 112 -6.28 -5.73 11.12
CA GLU A 112 -7.56 -5.25 10.61
C GLU A 112 -8.51 -5.05 11.80
N PRO A 113 -9.21 -3.90 11.91
CA PRO A 113 -10.21 -3.71 12.93
C PRO A 113 -11.21 -4.86 12.80
N LYS A 114 -11.53 -5.53 13.91
CA LYS A 114 -12.63 -6.50 13.90
C LYS A 114 -13.83 -5.74 13.37
N GLN A 115 -14.34 -6.17 12.22
CA GLN A 115 -15.56 -5.64 11.64
C GLN A 115 -16.62 -5.72 12.75
N SER A 116 -16.94 -4.58 13.34
CA SER A 116 -18.05 -4.47 14.27
C SER A 116 -19.25 -4.95 13.48
N SER A 117 -19.86 -6.05 13.91
CA SER A 117 -21.05 -6.65 13.32
C SER A 117 -22.28 -5.76 13.56
N ALA A 118 -22.24 -4.55 13.02
CA ALA A 118 -23.32 -3.59 12.89
C ALA A 118 -22.92 -2.71 11.69
N ALA A 119 -23.44 -2.87 10.47
CA ALA A 119 -24.72 -3.38 10.05
C ALA A 119 -24.59 -4.49 8.99
N SER A 120 -25.37 -5.55 9.18
CA SER A 120 -25.86 -6.37 8.09
C SER A 120 -26.65 -5.48 7.14
N TRP A 121 -26.15 -5.24 5.93
CA TRP A 121 -27.02 -4.91 4.83
C TRP A 121 -27.53 -6.23 4.26
N SER A 122 -28.63 -6.69 4.85
CA SER A 122 -29.50 -7.70 4.28
C SER A 122 -30.52 -7.02 3.37
N THR A 123 -30.57 -7.53 2.14
CA THR A 123 -31.59 -7.39 1.07
C THR A 123 -31.52 -6.14 0.21
#